data_AF-A0A8B8EFV5-F1
#
_entry.id   AF-A0A8B8EFV5-F1
#
_cell.length_a   1.000
_cell.length_b   1.000
_cell.length_c   1.000
_cell.angle_alpha   90.00
_cell.angle_beta   90.00
_cell.angle_gamma   90.00
#
_symmetry.space_group_name_H-M   'P 1'
#
loop_
_entity.id
_entity.type
_entity.pdbx_description
1 polymer ?
#
loop_
_entity_poly.entity_id
_entity_poly.type
_entity_poly.pdbx_seq_one_letter_code
_entity_poly.pdbx_strand_id
1 'polypeptide(L)'
;MKIFIFASMLAVVLCQEFKLLQEGKTCPDLTLEELYEGMDDCWDWGEPHCLTDDQDRHGVVCAKERPEIPAGYCPYYNTDTSAMEERSCIGKGCPEKPFPSMASVRYPGCYKDYSGKLKGEL
;
A
#
# COMPACT_ATOMS: atom_id res chain seq x y z
N MET A 1 -12.50 29.80 23.80
CA MET A 1 -12.72 28.48 23.18
C MET A 1 -11.69 28.33 22.06
N LYS A 2 -10.67 27.48 22.21
CA LYS A 2 -9.64 27.27 21.18
C LYS A 2 -10.13 26.18 20.23
N ILE A 3 -10.44 26.56 19.00
CA ILE A 3 -10.82 25.64 17.93
C ILE A 3 -9.50 25.05 17.40
N PHE A 4 -9.26 23.78 17.68
CA PHE A 4 -8.16 23.04 17.06
C PHE A 4 -8.67 22.56 15.69
N ILE A 5 -8.30 23.26 14.63
CA ILE A 5 -8.50 22.79 13.27
C ILE A 5 -7.43 21.72 13.02
N PHE A 6 -7.80 20.45 13.14
CA PHE A 6 -7.01 19.34 12.62
C PHE A 6 -7.15 19.40 11.09
N ALA A 7 -6.26 20.13 10.43
CA ALA A 7 -6.04 19.93 9.02
C ALA A 7 -5.42 18.54 8.86
N SER A 8 -6.26 17.54 8.59
CA SER A 8 -5.79 16.27 8.02
C SER A 8 -5.19 16.59 6.66
N MET A 9 -3.92 16.97 6.65
CA MET A 9 -3.11 16.85 5.46
C MET A 9 -3.01 15.35 5.19
N LEU A 10 -3.81 14.84 4.25
CA LEU A 10 -3.48 13.57 3.61
C LEU A 10 -2.08 13.78 3.00
N ALA A 11 -1.06 13.27 3.67
CA ALA A 11 0.29 13.26 3.15
C ALA A 11 0.26 12.36 1.92
N VAL A 12 0.24 12.97 0.74
CA VAL A 12 0.32 12.23 -0.53
C VAL A 12 1.75 11.72 -0.63
N VAL A 13 1.93 10.42 -0.41
CA VAL A 13 3.24 9.78 -0.49
C VAL A 13 3.49 9.43 -1.96
N LEU A 14 4.20 10.32 -2.66
CA LEU A 14 4.58 10.09 -4.05
C LEU A 14 5.48 8.86 -4.15
N CYS A 15 5.14 7.99 -5.09
CA CYS A 15 5.90 6.77 -5.37
C CYS A 15 6.67 6.93 -6.68
N GLN A 16 7.85 6.34 -6.73
CA GLN A 16 8.49 6.09 -8.02
C GLN A 16 7.93 4.80 -8.61
N GLU A 17 7.63 4.86 -9.92
CA GLU A 17 7.37 3.76 -10.86
C GLU A 17 6.83 2.45 -10.26
N PHE A 18 5.59 2.12 -10.62
CA PHE A 18 4.97 0.84 -10.24
C PHE A 18 5.52 -0.31 -11.08
N LYS A 19 6.48 -1.06 -10.52
CA LYS A 19 7.07 -2.24 -11.15
C LYS A 19 6.20 -3.47 -10.87
N LEU A 20 5.46 -3.92 -11.88
CA LEU A 20 4.62 -5.11 -11.78
C LEU A 20 5.44 -6.34 -11.35
N LEU A 21 4.87 -7.15 -10.47
CA LEU A 21 5.42 -8.46 -10.14
C LEU A 21 5.35 -9.40 -11.36
N GLN A 22 6.22 -10.41 -11.37
CA GLN A 22 6.18 -11.47 -12.37
C GLN A 22 4.83 -12.20 -12.36
N GLU A 23 4.44 -12.72 -13.52
CA GLU A 23 3.18 -13.44 -13.68
C GLU A 23 3.05 -14.59 -12.67
N GLY A 24 1.93 -14.61 -11.95
CA GLY A 24 1.64 -15.60 -10.91
C GLY A 24 2.24 -15.31 -9.53
N LYS A 25 3.01 -14.22 -9.36
CA LYS A 25 3.46 -13.76 -8.03
C LYS A 25 2.57 -12.64 -7.48
N THR A 26 2.27 -12.71 -6.19
CA THR A 26 1.52 -11.69 -5.45
C THR A 26 2.35 -11.13 -4.30
N CYS A 27 1.99 -9.96 -3.80
CA CYS A 27 2.68 -9.33 -2.67
C CYS A 27 2.73 -10.21 -1.40
N PRO A 28 1.67 -10.95 -1.02
CA PRO A 28 1.75 -11.92 0.08
C PRO A 28 2.73 -13.08 -0.13
N ASP A 29 3.09 -13.39 -1.38
CA ASP A 29 4.08 -14.44 -1.68
C ASP A 29 5.51 -13.97 -1.40
N LEU A 30 5.73 -12.66 -1.24
CA LEU A 30 7.05 -12.09 -0.96
C LEU A 30 7.32 -12.08 0.54
N THR A 31 8.48 -12.58 0.92
CA THR A 31 9.09 -12.29 2.22
C THR A 31 9.55 -10.83 2.28
N LEU A 32 9.71 -10.29 3.48
CA LEU A 32 10.32 -8.96 3.64
C LEU A 32 11.75 -8.94 3.09
N GLU A 33 12.48 -10.05 3.23
CA GLU A 33 13.82 -10.18 2.67
C GLU A 33 13.80 -10.05 1.16
N GLU A 34 12.94 -10.79 0.44
CA GLU A 34 12.77 -10.65 -1.02
C GLU A 34 12.34 -9.24 -1.45
N LEU A 35 11.50 -8.58 -0.66
CA LEU A 35 11.10 -7.19 -0.91
C LEU A 35 12.30 -6.23 -0.76
N TYR A 36 13.16 -6.48 0.23
CA TYR A 36 14.35 -5.69 0.49
C TYR A 36 15.55 -6.07 -0.40
N GLU A 37 15.64 -7.27 -0.95
CA GLU A 37 16.65 -7.62 -1.96
C GLU A 37 16.44 -6.83 -3.26
N GLY A 38 15.19 -6.42 -3.56
CA GLY A 38 14.88 -5.45 -4.62
C GLY A 38 15.31 -4.00 -4.30
N MET A 39 15.92 -3.72 -3.14
CA MET A 39 16.32 -2.37 -2.72
C MET A 39 17.38 -1.71 -3.59
N ASP A 40 18.14 -2.46 -4.38
CA ASP A 40 19.14 -1.88 -5.28
C ASP A 40 18.50 -0.85 -6.23
N ASP A 41 17.22 -1.02 -6.55
CA ASP A 41 16.43 -0.08 -7.37
C ASP A 41 15.88 1.13 -6.58
N CYS A 42 15.81 1.06 -5.24
CA CYS A 42 15.22 2.10 -4.39
C CYS A 42 16.23 2.99 -3.66
N TRP A 43 17.55 2.77 -3.84
CA TRP A 43 18.62 3.37 -3.05
C TRP A 43 18.53 4.90 -2.85
N ASP A 44 18.10 5.65 -3.88
CA ASP A 44 17.95 7.12 -3.82
C ASP A 44 16.51 7.61 -3.58
N TRP A 45 15.55 6.68 -3.58
CA TRP A 45 14.11 6.95 -3.66
C TRP A 45 13.30 6.42 -2.47
N GLY A 46 13.94 5.69 -1.56
CA GLY A 46 13.39 5.36 -0.25
C GLY A 46 13.29 3.86 -0.02
N GLU A 47 12.21 3.43 0.62
CA GLU A 47 11.99 2.01 0.90
C GLU A 47 11.09 1.35 -0.13
N PRO A 48 11.27 0.04 -0.40
CA PRO A 48 10.37 -0.71 -1.25
C PRO A 48 9.07 -1.03 -0.53
N HIS A 49 7.95 -0.90 -1.25
CA HIS A 49 6.62 -1.27 -0.80
C HIS A 49 5.97 -2.15 -1.86
N CYS A 50 5.48 -3.33 -1.48
CA CYS A 50 4.65 -4.12 -2.36
C CYS A 50 3.17 -3.75 -2.17
N LEU A 51 2.57 -3.19 -3.21
CA LEU A 51 1.20 -2.69 -3.21
C LEU A 51 0.41 -3.37 -4.32
N THR A 52 -0.91 -3.39 -4.17
CA THR A 52 -1.80 -3.51 -5.33
C THR A 52 -2.14 -2.13 -5.86
N ASP A 53 -2.32 -2.00 -7.16
CA ASP A 53 -2.92 -0.81 -7.75
C ASP A 53 -4.47 -0.83 -7.73
N ASP A 54 -5.08 0.19 -8.34
CA ASP A 54 -6.53 0.34 -8.55
C ASP A 54 -7.15 -0.73 -9.46
N GLN A 55 -6.30 -1.47 -10.21
CA GLN A 55 -6.68 -2.58 -11.08
C GLN A 55 -6.40 -3.95 -10.42
N ASP A 56 -6.12 -3.95 -9.11
CA ASP A 56 -5.74 -5.13 -8.32
C ASP A 56 -4.48 -5.86 -8.85
N ARG A 57 -3.63 -5.18 -9.63
CA ARG A 57 -2.33 -5.71 -10.05
C ARG A 57 -1.33 -5.51 -8.94
N HIS A 58 -0.46 -6.49 -8.72
CA HIS A 58 0.57 -6.41 -7.69
C HIS A 58 1.88 -5.86 -8.25
N GLY A 59 2.53 -4.99 -7.50
CA GLY A 59 3.79 -4.40 -7.90
C GLY A 59 4.56 -3.81 -6.74
N VAL A 60 5.83 -3.52 -6.99
CA VAL A 60 6.75 -2.87 -6.05
C VAL A 60 6.91 -1.41 -6.47
N VAL A 61 6.87 -0.52 -5.48
CA VAL A 61 7.20 0.90 -5.62
C VAL A 61 8.26 1.30 -4.62
N CYS A 62 8.99 2.37 -4.91
CA CYS A 62 9.88 3.02 -3.95
C CYS A 62 9.22 4.28 -3.39
N ALA A 63 9.24 4.48 -2.07
CA ALA A 63 8.74 5.70 -1.44
C ALA A 63 9.69 6.21 -0.34
N LYS A 64 9.99 7.52 -0.37
CA LYS A 64 10.87 8.17 0.62
C LYS A 64 10.27 8.23 2.01
N GLU A 65 8.95 8.43 2.06
CA GLU A 65 8.22 8.48 3.31
C GLU A 65 7.76 7.08 3.69
N ARG A 66 7.81 6.80 4.99
CA ARG A 66 7.29 5.57 5.58
C ARG A 66 5.95 5.89 6.23
N PRO A 67 4.84 5.95 5.48
CA PRO A 67 3.55 6.24 6.08
C PRO A 67 3.23 5.14 7.08
N GLU A 68 2.85 5.57 8.28
CA GLU A 68 2.24 4.68 9.26
C GLU A 68 0.77 4.53 8.89
N ILE A 69 0.39 3.32 8.51
CA ILE A 69 -0.95 3.00 8.07
C ILE A 69 -1.81 2.74 9.31
N PRO A 70 -2.96 3.40 9.47
CA PRO A 70 -3.86 3.16 10.59
C PRO A 70 -4.40 1.72 10.65
N ALA A 71 -4.78 1.29 11.86
CA ALA A 71 -5.49 0.02 12.03
C ALA A 71 -6.78 -0.01 11.19
N GLY A 72 -7.07 -1.15 10.55
CA GLY A 72 -8.22 -1.31 9.68
C GLY A 72 -8.08 -0.68 8.28
N TYR A 73 -6.91 -0.16 7.92
CA TYR A 73 -6.61 0.37 6.59
C TYR A 73 -5.46 -0.39 5.93
N CYS A 74 -5.37 -0.28 4.61
CA CYS A 74 -4.32 -0.86 3.80
C CYS A 74 -3.78 0.17 2.81
N PRO A 75 -2.45 0.20 2.58
CA PRO A 75 -1.88 1.01 1.54
C PRO A 75 -2.19 0.39 0.17
N TYR A 76 -2.36 1.23 -0.84
CA TYR A 76 -2.45 0.82 -2.24
C TYR A 76 -1.80 1.88 -3.13
N TYR A 77 -1.45 1.49 -4.35
CA TYR A 77 -0.92 2.41 -5.35
C TYR A 77 -2.08 3.01 -6.15
N ASN A 78 -2.26 4.32 -6.09
CA ASN A 78 -3.19 5.04 -6.95
C ASN A 78 -2.47 5.42 -8.25
N THR A 79 -2.85 4.82 -9.38
CA THR A 79 -2.20 5.09 -10.67
C THR A 79 -2.43 6.52 -11.16
N ASP A 80 -3.57 7.12 -10.83
CA ASP A 80 -3.93 8.47 -11.29
C ASP A 80 -3.05 9.53 -10.63
N THR A 81 -2.73 9.34 -9.34
CA THR A 81 -1.88 10.26 -8.57
C THR A 81 -0.42 9.81 -8.51
N SER A 82 -0.11 8.60 -8.97
CA SER A 82 1.21 7.96 -8.83
C SER A 82 1.72 7.98 -7.39
N ALA A 83 0.81 7.72 -6.45
CA ALA A 83 1.06 7.84 -5.02
C ALA A 83 0.53 6.63 -4.25
N MET A 84 1.11 6.42 -3.06
CA MET A 84 0.56 5.51 -2.07
C MET A 84 -0.56 6.21 -1.31
N GLU A 85 -1.74 5.59 -1.33
CA GLU A 85 -2.93 6.03 -0.62
C GLU A 85 -3.47 4.92 0.27
N GLU A 86 -4.46 5.24 1.10
CA GLU A 86 -5.04 4.34 2.08
C GLU A 86 -6.47 3.99 1.72
N ARG A 87 -6.84 2.71 1.88
CA ARG A 87 -8.22 2.23 1.73
C ARG A 87 -8.62 1.35 2.90
N SER A 88 -9.91 1.32 3.21
CA SER A 88 -10.43 0.47 4.29
C SER A 88 -10.20 -1.01 3.99
N CYS A 89 -9.64 -1.73 4.96
CA CYS A 89 -9.47 -3.18 4.91
C CYS A 89 -10.70 -3.89 5.46
N ILE A 90 -11.23 -4.86 4.72
CA ILE A 90 -12.44 -5.57 5.12
C ILE A 90 -12.22 -7.10 5.10
N GLY A 91 -12.52 -7.73 6.23
CA GLY A 91 -12.51 -9.18 6.40
C GLY A 91 -11.26 -9.72 7.12
N LYS A 92 -11.02 -11.03 6.98
CA LYS A 92 -9.88 -11.70 7.63
C LYS A 92 -8.55 -11.24 7.04
N GLY A 93 -7.54 -11.11 7.89
CA GLY A 93 -6.17 -10.75 7.51
C GLY A 93 -5.90 -9.25 7.46
N CYS A 94 -6.80 -8.42 8.00
CA CYS A 94 -6.63 -6.98 8.13
C CYS A 94 -5.78 -6.61 9.36
N PRO A 95 -5.06 -5.48 9.31
CA PRO A 95 -4.24 -5.01 10.42
C PRO A 95 -5.10 -4.52 11.59
N GLU A 96 -4.82 -5.02 12.78
CA GLU A 96 -5.52 -4.64 14.03
C GLU A 96 -4.84 -3.48 14.77
N LYS A 97 -3.62 -3.12 14.35
CA LYS A 97 -2.81 -2.05 14.93
C LYS A 97 -2.17 -1.23 13.80
N PRO A 98 -1.82 0.04 14.06
CA PRO A 98 -1.01 0.80 13.14
C PRO A 98 0.28 0.06 12.79
N PHE A 99 0.72 0.18 11.54
CA PHE A 99 1.89 -0.51 11.04
C PHE A 99 2.56 0.32 9.95
N PRO A 100 3.89 0.19 9.76
CA PRO A 100 4.55 0.93 8.70
C PRO A 100 4.25 0.27 7.34
N SER A 101 3.99 1.07 6.31
CA SER A 101 3.37 0.59 5.06
C SER A 101 4.13 -0.52 4.31
N MET A 102 5.45 -0.62 4.44
CA MET A 102 6.25 -1.72 3.86
C MET A 102 5.95 -3.08 4.50
N ALA A 103 5.40 -3.11 5.73
CA ALA A 103 4.96 -4.32 6.38
C ALA A 103 3.57 -4.80 5.92
N SER A 104 2.95 -4.14 4.93
CA SER A 104 1.66 -4.53 4.35
C SER A 104 1.62 -5.98 3.85
N VAL A 105 2.73 -6.51 3.35
CA VAL A 105 2.87 -7.92 2.90
C VAL A 105 2.49 -8.94 3.96
N ARG A 106 2.57 -8.58 5.25
CA ARG A 106 2.17 -9.44 6.38
C ARG A 106 0.64 -9.54 6.56
N TYR A 107 -0.12 -8.69 5.90
CA TYR A 107 -1.57 -8.58 6.03
C TYR A 107 -2.24 -8.99 4.71
N PRO A 108 -2.52 -10.29 4.50
CA PRO A 108 -3.13 -10.77 3.25
C PRO A 108 -4.52 -10.17 2.99
N GLY A 109 -5.19 -9.62 4.00
CA GLY A 109 -6.42 -8.85 3.81
C GLY A 109 -6.24 -7.57 2.99
N CYS A 110 -5.04 -7.00 2.96
CA CYS A 110 -4.73 -5.81 2.18
C CYS A 110 -4.72 -6.04 0.67
N TYR A 111 -4.61 -7.30 0.24
CA TYR A 111 -4.45 -7.66 -1.17
C TYR A 111 -5.60 -8.53 -1.71
N LYS A 112 -6.73 -8.57 -1.01
CA LYS A 112 -7.94 -9.14 -1.59
C LYS A 112 -8.45 -8.23 -2.69
N ASP A 113 -9.02 -8.81 -3.74
CA ASP A 113 -9.68 -8.08 -4.83
C ASP A 113 -10.69 -7.06 -4.27
N TYR A 114 -10.42 -5.77 -4.53
CA TYR A 114 -11.31 -4.66 -4.17
C TYR A 114 -12.17 -4.21 -5.37
N SER A 115 -11.83 -4.63 -6.60
CA SER A 115 -12.63 -4.40 -7.82
C SER A 115 -14.04 -4.98 -7.74
N GLY A 116 -14.27 -5.97 -6.87
CA GLY A 116 -15.58 -6.56 -6.59
C GLY A 116 -16.59 -5.65 -5.87
N LYS A 117 -16.18 -4.54 -5.23
CA LYS A 117 -17.10 -3.69 -4.44
C LYS A 117 -17.83 -2.60 -5.19
N LEU A 118 -17.41 -2.26 -6.41
CA LEU A 118 -18.13 -1.31 -7.26
C LEU A 118 -19.19 -1.98 -8.16
N LYS A 119 -19.34 -3.32 -8.11
CA LYS A 119 -20.30 -4.07 -8.94
C LYS A 119 -21.57 -4.55 -8.22
N GLY A 120 -21.82 -4.09 -6.99
CA GLY A 120 -22.83 -4.72 -6.12
C GLY A 120 -23.80 -3.82 -5.34
N GLU A 121 -23.84 -2.51 -5.59
CA GLU A 121 -24.84 -1.63 -4.98
C GLU A 121 -25.45 -0.71 -6.06
N LEU A 122 -26.35 -1.29 -6.85
CA LEU A 122 -27.39 -0.60 -7.62
C LEU A 122 -28.75 -0.94 -7.00
#